data_AF-A0A644TDC3-F1
#
_entry.id   AF-A0A644TDC3-F1
#
_cell.length_a   1.000
_cell.length_b   1.000
_cell.length_c   1.000
_cell.angle_alpha   90.00
_cell.angle_beta   90.00
_cell.angle_gamma   90.00
#
_symmetry.space_group_name_H-M   'P 1'
#
loop_
_entity.id
_entity.type
_entity.pdbx_description
1 polymer ?
#
loop_
_entity_poly.entity_id
_entity_poly.type
_entity_poly.pdbx_seq_one_letter_code
_entity_poly.pdbx_strand_id
1 'polypeptide(L)'
;MAKDGTCRGGARVGAGAKKKPLADKISAGNPGGRKLTVMEFTDAPALEGYEMPEPNKMLSAEQKDGTTLAAAEIYKNTWEWLNARGCAALVSPQLLERYAMSVARWIQCEEAVSSFGFLARHPTTGNAIQSPYVAMGQNYMSQTNPPC
;
A
#
# COMPACT_ATOMS: atom_id res chain seq x y z
N MET A 1 -63.30 3.82 -40.09
CA MET A 1 -63.39 2.44 -39.55
C MET A 1 -63.25 1.47 -40.72
N ALA A 2 -62.46 0.39 -40.58
CA ALA A 2 -62.46 -0.69 -41.56
C ALA A 2 -63.76 -1.51 -41.45
N LYS A 3 -64.17 -2.16 -42.54
CA LYS A 3 -65.50 -2.77 -42.76
C LYS A 3 -65.80 -4.02 -41.91
N ASP A 4 -64.89 -4.36 -41.01
CA ASP A 4 -64.79 -5.59 -40.22
C ASP A 4 -64.69 -5.28 -38.71
N GLY A 5 -65.10 -4.07 -38.28
CA GLY A 5 -65.31 -3.71 -36.87
C GLY A 5 -64.07 -3.65 -35.98
N THR A 6 -62.89 -3.98 -36.52
CA THR A 6 -61.63 -4.01 -35.75
C THR A 6 -60.85 -2.71 -35.95
N CYS A 7 -60.57 -2.02 -34.84
CA CYS A 7 -59.70 -0.85 -34.78
C CYS A 7 -58.24 -1.25 -35.03
N ARG A 8 -57.84 -1.45 -36.29
CA ARG A 8 -56.43 -1.67 -36.69
C ARG A 8 -55.60 -0.38 -36.63
N GLY A 9 -55.59 0.29 -35.48
CA GLY A 9 -54.60 1.32 -35.18
C GLY A 9 -53.33 0.65 -34.68
N GLY A 10 -52.21 0.82 -35.39
CA GLY A 10 -50.90 0.41 -34.88
C GLY A 10 -50.58 1.07 -33.53
N ALA A 11 -49.63 0.50 -32.80
CA ALA A 11 -49.20 1.01 -31.50
C ALA A 11 -48.86 2.51 -31.59
N ARG A 12 -49.70 3.37 -31.01
CA ARG A 12 -49.42 4.80 -30.91
C ARG A 12 -48.33 5.00 -29.85
N VAL A 13 -47.47 6.00 -30.02
CA VAL A 13 -46.51 6.39 -28.98
C VAL A 13 -47.30 6.69 -27.70
N GLY A 14 -47.08 5.91 -26.64
CA GLY A 14 -47.83 6.00 -25.38
C GLY A 14 -49.05 5.08 -25.23
N ALA A 15 -49.44 4.32 -26.26
CA ALA A 15 -50.46 3.29 -26.16
C ALA A 15 -49.82 1.97 -25.69
N GLY A 16 -49.83 1.74 -24.38
CA GLY A 16 -49.34 0.53 -23.73
C GLY A 16 -49.35 0.68 -22.21
N ALA A 17 -49.14 -0.43 -21.50
CA ALA A 17 -49.02 -0.41 -20.03
C ALA A 17 -47.86 0.51 -19.61
N LYS A 18 -48.07 1.31 -18.55
CA LYS A 18 -47.02 2.18 -17.99
C LYS A 18 -45.79 1.34 -17.63
N LYS A 19 -44.60 1.84 -17.95
CA LYS A 19 -43.34 1.17 -17.62
C LYS A 19 -43.23 1.04 -16.10
N LYS A 20 -42.94 -0.18 -15.61
CA LYS A 20 -42.68 -0.41 -14.18
C LYS A 20 -41.51 0.46 -13.66
N PRO A 21 -41.55 0.89 -12.38
CA PRO A 21 -40.42 1.54 -11.70
C PRO A 21 -39.13 0.72 -11.81
N LEU A 22 -37.97 1.38 -11.72
CA LEU A 22 -36.66 0.71 -11.81
C LEU A 22 -36.48 -0.31 -10.67
N ALA A 23 -36.91 0.03 -9.45
CA ALA A 23 -36.83 -0.85 -8.29
C ALA A 23 -37.55 -2.20 -8.52
N ASP A 24 -38.78 -2.16 -9.04
CA ASP A 24 -39.58 -3.36 -9.32
C ASP A 24 -39.00 -4.22 -10.46
N LYS A 25 -38.23 -3.61 -11.36
CA LYS A 25 -37.56 -4.34 -12.44
C LYS A 25 -36.26 -5.00 -11.97
N ILE A 26 -35.56 -4.36 -11.03
CA ILE A 26 -34.37 -4.93 -10.38
C ILE A 26 -34.77 -6.13 -9.52
N SER A 27 -35.83 -6.00 -8.71
CA SER A 27 -36.33 -7.09 -7.86
C SER A 27 -36.91 -8.27 -8.66
N ALA A 28 -37.53 -7.99 -9.81
CA ALA A 28 -38.02 -9.03 -10.72
C ALA A 28 -36.93 -9.61 -11.66
N GLY A 29 -35.65 -9.22 -11.49
CA GLY A 29 -34.53 -9.70 -12.30
C GLY A 29 -34.61 -9.37 -13.79
N ASN A 30 -35.47 -8.42 -14.18
CA ASN A 30 -35.76 -8.13 -15.58
C ASN A 30 -35.80 -6.61 -15.86
N PRO A 31 -34.62 -5.95 -15.89
CA PRO A 31 -34.48 -4.50 -16.11
C PRO A 31 -34.89 -4.00 -17.51
N GLY A 32 -35.33 -4.87 -18.42
CA GLY A 32 -35.83 -4.42 -19.72
C GLY A 32 -35.92 -5.47 -20.83
N GLY A 33 -36.13 -6.74 -20.50
CA GLY A 33 -36.24 -7.84 -21.49
C GLY A 33 -34.95 -8.16 -22.24
N ARG A 34 -33.85 -7.48 -21.91
CA ARG A 34 -32.51 -7.71 -22.46
C ARG A 34 -31.70 -8.49 -21.44
N LYS A 35 -31.00 -9.53 -21.93
CA LYS A 35 -30.02 -10.26 -21.13
C LYS A 35 -28.98 -9.27 -20.62
N LEU A 36 -28.78 -9.22 -19.30
CA LEU A 36 -27.73 -8.40 -18.72
C LEU A 36 -26.39 -8.84 -19.29
N THR A 37 -25.63 -7.92 -19.88
CA THR A 37 -24.21 -8.11 -20.12
C THR A 37 -23.51 -8.05 -18.78
N VAL A 38 -23.42 -9.20 -18.12
CA VAL A 38 -22.54 -9.38 -16.97
C VAL A 38 -21.12 -9.29 -17.51
N MET A 39 -20.46 -8.17 -17.24
CA MET A 39 -19.03 -8.04 -17.49
C MET A 39 -18.33 -8.76 -16.35
N GLU A 40 -18.02 -10.04 -16.55
CA GLU A 40 -17.05 -10.73 -15.71
C GLU A 40 -15.67 -10.20 -16.06
N PHE A 41 -15.04 -9.52 -15.10
CA PHE A 41 -13.65 -9.14 -15.22
C PHE A 41 -12.80 -10.40 -15.00
N THR A 42 -12.50 -11.13 -16.06
CA THR A 42 -11.63 -12.32 -16.01
C THR A 42 -10.20 -11.96 -15.57
N ASP A 43 -9.78 -10.72 -15.87
CA ASP A 43 -8.48 -10.15 -15.52
C ASP A 43 -8.61 -9.02 -14.48
N ALA A 44 -9.67 -9.01 -13.67
CA ALA A 44 -9.61 -8.18 -12.47
C ALA A 44 -8.48 -8.74 -11.59
N PRO A 45 -7.44 -7.96 -11.25
CA PRO A 45 -6.56 -8.39 -10.18
C PRO A 45 -7.46 -8.69 -8.98
N ALA A 46 -7.32 -9.88 -8.40
CA ALA A 46 -7.99 -10.19 -7.15
C ALA A 46 -7.69 -9.02 -6.20
N LEU A 47 -8.71 -8.23 -5.89
CA LEU A 47 -8.62 -7.12 -4.93
C LEU A 47 -8.58 -7.76 -3.53
N GLU A 48 -7.50 -8.50 -3.27
CA GLU A 48 -7.18 -8.99 -1.95
C GLU A 48 -6.62 -7.79 -1.19
N GLY A 49 -7.33 -7.38 -0.14
CA GLY A 49 -6.71 -6.56 0.89
C GLY A 49 -5.61 -7.40 1.51
N TYR A 50 -4.36 -7.19 1.09
CA TYR A 50 -3.22 -7.81 1.74
C TYR A 50 -3.13 -7.22 3.15
N GLU A 51 -3.32 -8.05 4.17
CA GLU A 51 -3.04 -7.64 5.55
C GLU A 51 -1.53 -7.43 5.72
N MET A 52 -1.16 -6.41 6.50
CA MET A 52 0.24 -6.15 6.82
C MET A 52 0.80 -7.35 7.58
N PRO A 53 1.93 -7.95 7.13
CA PRO A 53 2.57 -9.03 7.87
C PRO A 53 2.95 -8.55 9.27
N GLU A 54 2.82 -9.43 10.26
CA GLU A 54 3.27 -9.10 11.61
C GLU A 54 4.77 -8.80 11.61
N PRO A 55 5.21 -7.61 12.05
CA PRO A 55 6.61 -7.27 12.11
C PRO A 55 7.33 -8.15 13.13
N ASN A 56 8.54 -8.61 12.78
CA ASN A 56 9.37 -9.35 13.70
C ASN A 56 9.61 -8.58 15.01
N LYS A 57 9.53 -9.28 16.15
CA LYS A 57 9.75 -8.74 17.51
C LYS A 57 11.05 -7.95 17.66
N MET A 58 12.08 -8.31 16.88
CA MET A 58 13.37 -7.61 16.88
C MET A 58 13.25 -6.12 16.49
N LEU A 59 12.25 -5.74 15.69
CA LEU A 59 12.02 -4.35 15.26
C LEU A 59 11.58 -3.43 16.40
N SER A 60 11.04 -3.99 17.47
CA SER A 60 10.59 -3.28 18.67
C SER A 60 11.48 -3.55 19.88
N ALA A 61 12.69 -4.10 19.67
CA ALA A 61 13.57 -4.46 20.76
C ALA A 61 14.01 -3.22 21.55
N GLU A 62 13.98 -3.34 22.88
CA GLU A 62 14.51 -2.32 23.80
C GLU A 62 16.03 -2.25 23.66
N GLN A 63 16.54 -1.03 23.65
CA GLN A 63 17.97 -0.77 23.62
C GLN A 63 18.53 -0.71 25.03
N LYS A 64 19.86 -0.76 25.13
CA LYS A 64 20.57 -0.68 26.41
C LYS A 64 20.18 0.56 27.23
N ASP A 65 19.86 1.65 26.54
CA ASP A 65 19.52 2.94 27.15
C ASP A 65 18.02 3.05 27.49
N GLY A 66 17.25 1.97 27.35
CA GLY A 66 15.81 1.89 27.67
C GLY A 66 14.90 2.45 26.58
N THR A 67 15.45 3.00 25.50
CA THR A 67 14.69 3.47 24.34
C THR A 67 14.27 2.32 23.44
N THR A 68 13.11 2.44 22.79
CA THR A 68 12.67 1.50 21.76
C THR A 68 13.24 1.88 20.41
N LEU A 69 13.74 0.91 19.65
CA LEU A 69 14.20 1.16 18.29
C LEU A 69 13.01 1.59 17.39
N ALA A 70 13.18 2.68 16.62
CA ALA A 70 12.15 3.19 15.71
C ALA A 70 11.84 2.29 14.49
N ALA A 71 12.45 1.09 14.41
CA ALA A 71 12.35 0.22 13.24
C ALA A 71 10.92 -0.31 13.02
N ALA A 72 10.16 -0.59 14.08
CA ALA A 72 8.78 -1.05 13.95
C ALA A 72 7.87 0.02 13.30
N GLU A 73 8.08 1.29 13.63
CA GLU A 73 7.33 2.40 13.03
C GLU A 73 7.71 2.60 11.57
N ILE A 74 9.01 2.54 11.25
CA ILE A 74 9.50 2.62 9.87
C ILE A 74 8.92 1.49 9.02
N TYR A 75 8.87 0.26 9.55
CA TYR A 75 8.26 -0.88 8.85
C TYR A 75 6.79 -0.62 8.50
N LYS A 76 5.98 -0.12 9.45
CA LYS A 76 4.57 0.19 9.21
C LYS A 76 4.39 1.28 8.17
N ASN A 77 5.09 2.41 8.33
CA ASN A 77 4.98 3.55 7.42
C ASN A 77 5.41 3.19 5.99
N THR A 78 6.45 2.39 5.85
CA THR A 78 6.95 1.94 4.53
C THR A 78 6.01 0.91 3.90
N TRP A 79 5.47 -0.02 4.68
CA TRP A 79 4.47 -0.96 4.20
C TRP A 79 3.20 -0.25 3.72
N GLU A 80 2.67 0.69 4.51
CA GLU A 80 1.48 1.47 4.15
C GLU A 80 1.70 2.26 2.85
N TRP A 81 2.89 2.86 2.69
CA TRP A 81 3.26 3.57 1.48
C TRP A 81 3.31 2.66 0.25
N LEU A 82 3.84 1.43 0.40
CA LEU A 82 3.87 0.41 -0.66
C LEU A 82 2.46 -0.12 -0.96
N ASN A 83 1.64 -0.33 0.06
CA ASN A 83 0.28 -0.85 -0.06
C ASN A 83 -0.62 0.15 -0.81
N ALA A 84 -0.51 1.45 -0.49
CA ALA A 84 -1.22 2.51 -1.18
C ALA A 84 -0.88 2.60 -2.69
N ARG A 85 0.22 1.99 -3.13
CA ARG A 85 0.68 1.94 -4.53
C ARG A 85 0.47 0.58 -5.19
N GLY A 86 -0.11 -0.39 -4.47
CA GLY A 86 -0.30 -1.76 -4.96
C GLY A 86 0.99 -2.57 -5.08
N CYS A 87 2.09 -2.12 -4.45
CA CYS A 87 3.40 -2.78 -4.54
C CYS A 87 3.75 -3.61 -3.30
N ALA A 88 2.94 -3.59 -2.24
CA ALA A 88 3.27 -4.30 -0.99
C ALA A 88 3.49 -5.81 -1.19
N ALA A 89 2.73 -6.45 -2.08
CA ALA A 89 2.89 -7.86 -2.41
C ALA A 89 4.14 -8.18 -3.26
N LEU A 90 4.75 -7.17 -3.90
CA LEU A 90 5.95 -7.33 -4.72
C LEU A 90 7.24 -7.29 -3.88
N VAL A 91 7.15 -6.83 -2.64
CA VAL A 91 8.30 -6.65 -1.75
C VAL A 91 8.30 -7.75 -0.69
N SER A 92 9.41 -8.49 -0.60
CA SER A 92 9.57 -9.50 0.44
C SER A 92 9.48 -8.87 1.83
N PRO A 93 8.68 -9.42 2.77
CA PRO A 93 8.61 -8.92 4.13
C PRO A 93 9.99 -8.85 4.79
N GLN A 94 10.86 -9.85 4.57
CA GLN A 94 12.23 -9.86 5.11
C GLN A 94 13.07 -8.71 4.57
N LEU A 95 12.86 -8.29 3.33
CA LEU A 95 13.56 -7.13 2.76
C LEU A 95 13.11 -5.84 3.45
N LEU A 96 11.80 -5.71 3.69
CA LEU A 96 11.23 -4.56 4.38
C LEU A 96 11.70 -4.47 5.84
N GLU A 97 11.78 -5.60 6.55
CA GLU A 97 12.33 -5.67 7.91
C GLU A 97 13.81 -5.24 7.96
N ARG A 98 14.63 -5.74 7.03
CA ARG A 98 16.05 -5.35 6.93
C ARG A 98 16.20 -3.87 6.59
N TYR A 99 15.38 -3.34 5.69
CA TYR A 99 15.34 -1.92 5.37
C TYR A 99 15.02 -1.10 6.62
N ALA A 100 13.92 -1.43 7.32
CA ALA A 100 13.48 -0.70 8.50
C ALA A 100 14.53 -0.71 9.62
N MET A 101 15.20 -1.85 9.83
CA MET A 101 16.31 -1.97 10.78
C MET A 101 17.49 -1.07 10.40
N SER A 102 17.91 -1.08 9.14
CA SER A 102 19.03 -0.26 8.66
C SER A 102 18.72 1.24 8.75
N VAL A 103 17.51 1.67 8.39
CA VAL A 103 17.08 3.08 8.54
C VAL A 103 17.09 3.49 10.01
N ALA A 104 16.54 2.67 10.91
CA ALA A 104 16.52 2.99 12.33
C ALA A 104 17.94 3.13 12.91
N ARG A 105 18.87 2.27 12.50
CA ARG A 105 20.28 2.35 12.91
C ARG A 105 21.01 3.55 12.30
N TRP A 106 20.66 3.91 11.07
CA TRP A 106 21.18 5.12 10.45
C TRP A 106 20.74 6.37 11.21
N ILE A 107 19.46 6.49 11.57
CA ILE A 107 18.95 7.62 12.39
C ILE A 107 19.74 7.75 13.69
N GLN A 108 20.01 6.63 14.38
CA GLN A 108 20.82 6.64 15.60
C GLN A 108 22.25 7.12 15.36
N CYS A 109 22.85 6.77 14.22
CA CYS A 109 24.15 7.28 13.85
C CYS A 109 24.09 8.80 13.63
N GLU A 110 23.07 9.32 12.96
CA GLU A 110 22.89 10.77 12.73
C GLU A 110 22.65 11.54 14.04
N GLU A 111 21.86 11.00 14.97
CA GLU A 111 21.68 11.57 16.30
C GLU A 111 22.99 11.59 17.11
N ALA A 112 23.75 10.50 17.05
CA ALA A 112 25.07 10.41 17.69
C ALA A 112 26.07 11.38 17.06
N VAL A 113 26.06 11.54 15.74
CA VAL A 113 26.90 12.52 15.04
C VAL A 113 26.51 13.95 15.41
N SER A 114 25.22 14.23 15.53
CA SER A 114 24.73 15.54 16.00
C SER A 114 25.16 15.85 17.43
N SER A 115 25.27 14.82 18.28
CA SER A 115 25.63 14.95 19.69
C SER A 115 27.15 14.98 19.93
N PHE A 116 27.91 14.13 19.23
CA PHE A 116 29.34 13.90 19.47
C PHE A 116 30.25 14.52 18.40
N GLY A 117 29.67 14.98 17.29
CA GLY A 117 30.39 15.59 16.18
C GLY A 117 30.89 14.61 15.11
N PHE A 118 31.25 15.19 13.97
CA PHE A 118 31.68 14.46 12.77
C PHE A 118 33.13 13.95 12.83
N LEU A 119 33.98 14.61 13.61
CA LEU A 119 35.41 14.30 13.72
C LEU A 119 35.70 13.65 15.08
N ALA A 120 36.52 12.60 15.04
CA ALA A 120 37.08 11.96 16.22
C ALA A 120 38.61 12.02 16.15
N ARG A 121 39.27 11.53 17.21
CA ARG A 121 40.73 11.47 17.29
C ARG A 121 41.18 10.01 17.31
N HIS A 122 42.20 9.68 16.51
CA HIS A 122 42.75 8.34 16.51
C HIS A 122 43.42 8.03 17.87
N PRO A 123 43.14 6.88 18.51
CA PRO A 123 43.55 6.61 19.89
C PRO A 123 45.06 6.52 20.09
N THR A 124 45.82 6.10 19.05
CA THR A 124 47.28 5.96 19.14
C THR A 124 48.07 7.11 18.49
N THR A 125 47.70 7.55 17.28
CA THR A 125 48.41 8.60 16.53
C THR A 125 47.96 10.01 16.88
N GLY A 126 46.78 10.17 17.49
CA GLY A 126 46.24 11.48 17.83
C GLY A 126 45.78 12.33 16.65
N ASN A 127 45.85 11.81 15.41
CA ASN A 127 45.39 12.49 14.21
C ASN A 127 43.85 12.56 14.16
N ALA A 128 43.33 13.56 13.47
CA ALA A 128 41.89 13.67 13.21
C ALA A 128 41.44 12.53 12.28
N ILE A 129 40.33 11.89 12.64
CA ILE A 129 39.68 10.83 11.87
C ILE A 129 38.18 11.11 11.81
N GLN A 130 37.49 10.42 10.90
CA GLN A 130 36.04 10.40 10.90
C GLN A 130 35.50 9.75 12.18
N SER A 131 34.43 10.29 12.73
CA SER A 131 33.73 9.70 13.86
C SER A 131 33.22 8.29 13.53
N PRO A 132 33.31 7.32 14.47
CA PRO A 132 32.85 5.94 14.24
C PRO A 132 31.37 5.89 13.85
N TYR A 133 30.56 6.84 14.33
CA TYR A 133 29.13 6.94 13.99
C TYR A 133 28.91 7.32 12.53
N VAL A 134 29.77 8.16 11.93
CA VAL A 134 29.65 8.50 10.50
C VAL A 134 30.01 7.31 9.63
N ALA A 135 31.07 6.55 9.99
CA ALA A 135 31.45 5.34 9.26
C ALA A 135 30.37 4.26 9.35
N MET A 136 29.75 4.06 10.53
CA MET A 136 28.60 3.17 10.68
C MET A 136 27.39 3.65 9.89
N GLY A 137 27.07 4.95 9.94
CA GLY A 137 25.97 5.56 9.19
C GLY A 137 26.08 5.33 7.68
N GLN A 138 27.29 5.47 7.11
CA GLN A 138 27.55 5.17 5.70
C GLN A 138 27.24 3.72 5.35
N ASN A 139 27.63 2.76 6.20
CA ASN A 139 27.33 1.33 5.99
C ASN A 139 25.83 1.05 6.01
N TYR A 140 25.07 1.67 6.92
CA TYR A 140 23.61 1.50 6.96
C TYR A 140 22.93 2.16 5.76
N MET A 141 23.40 3.33 5.33
CA MET A 141 22.89 4.01 4.13
C MET A 141 23.06 3.13 2.88
N SER A 142 24.23 2.51 2.69
CA SER A 142 24.45 1.57 1.58
C SER A 142 23.54 0.34 1.64
N GLN A 143 23.15 -0.13 2.84
CA GLN A 143 22.20 -1.23 3.00
C GLN A 143 20.76 -0.82 2.70
N THR A 144 20.41 0.46 2.86
CA THR A 144 19.07 0.98 2.54
C THR A 144 18.86 1.29 1.06
N ASN A 145 19.94 1.59 0.33
CA ASN A 145 19.92 1.86 -1.11
C ASN A 145 20.98 1.00 -1.81
N PRO A 146 20.66 -0.26 -2.17
CA PRO A 146 21.57 -1.04 -3.00
C PRO A 146 21.75 -0.35 -4.37
N PRO A 147 22.96 -0.32 -4.95
CA PRO A 147 23.16 0.21 -6.28
C PRO A 147 22.32 -0.59 -7.29
N CYS A 148 21.58 0.13 -8.12
CA CYS A 148 20.81 -0.41 -9.24
C CYS A 148 21.71 -0.93 -10.36
#